data_AF-A0A6J3AGD6-F1
#
_entry.id   AF-A0A6J3AGD6-F1
#
_cell.length_a   1.000
_cell.length_b   1.000
_cell.length_c   1.000
_cell.angle_alpha   90.00
_cell.angle_beta   90.00
_cell.angle_gamma   90.00
#
_symmetry.space_group_name_H-M   'P 1'
#
loop_
_entity.id
_entity.type
_entity.pdbx_description
1 polymer ?
#
loop_
_entity_poly.entity_id
_entity_poly.type
_entity_poly.pdbx_seq_one_letter_code
_entity_poly.pdbx_strand_id
1 'polypeptide(L)'
;MMPQRVRLQHAAAVRHPTSIIGCQVRREPPSSTERYTRWINQLASDQLLIQVFTSNGPTVIMPTWFCSRAWFSHVGPFDEGGRGVPEDLLFFYEHLRKGGGVVRVDQSLLLYRYHPGAATHSVLETTIWTHRVRFLEERALPHWATFTIWNAGRQGRRLYRSLTAESRRKVVAFCDVDQNKIKKGFYCYEESQERPKPRVPVLHFRAARPPFVICVKLDLTGGAFEDNLRSLHLQEGRDFLHFS
;
A
#
# COMPACT_ATOMS: atom_id res chain seq x y z
N MET A 1 0.53 -10.88 -25.07
CA MET A 1 1.40 -11.50 -24.04
C MET A 1 2.75 -11.79 -24.68
N MET A 2 3.86 -11.60 -23.97
CA MET A 2 5.18 -11.91 -24.56
C MET A 2 5.43 -13.42 -24.58
N PRO A 3 6.08 -13.99 -25.62
CA PRO A 3 6.20 -15.45 -25.78
C PRO A 3 6.88 -16.17 -24.60
N GLN A 4 7.80 -15.48 -23.92
CA GLN A 4 8.61 -16.03 -22.83
C GLN A 4 7.90 -16.03 -21.46
N ARG A 5 6.71 -15.42 -21.35
CA ARG A 5 6.06 -15.16 -20.05
C ARG A 5 5.89 -16.42 -19.21
N VAL A 6 5.21 -17.43 -19.78
CA VAL A 6 4.89 -18.68 -19.06
C VAL A 6 6.17 -19.40 -18.62
N ARG A 7 7.15 -19.53 -19.52
CA ARG A 7 8.42 -20.21 -19.23
C ARG A 7 9.17 -19.56 -18.05
N LEU A 8 9.30 -18.24 -18.07
CA LEU A 8 10.07 -17.50 -17.06
C LEU A 8 9.36 -17.45 -15.71
N GLN A 9 8.04 -17.23 -15.69
CA GLN A 9 7.28 -17.25 -14.44
C GLN A 9 7.17 -18.64 -13.85
N HIS A 10 7.05 -19.69 -14.67
CA HIS A 10 7.12 -21.08 -14.22
C HIS A 10 8.47 -21.40 -13.57
N ALA A 11 9.59 -21.02 -14.21
CA ALA A 11 10.92 -21.24 -13.64
C ALA A 11 11.10 -20.55 -12.27
N ALA A 12 10.50 -19.37 -12.08
CA ALA A 12 10.46 -18.72 -10.77
C ALA A 12 9.53 -19.44 -9.79
N ALA A 13 8.34 -19.86 -10.20
CA ALA A 13 7.36 -20.54 -9.36
C ALA A 13 7.89 -21.87 -8.80
N VAL A 14 8.68 -22.62 -9.59
CA VAL A 14 9.33 -23.87 -9.13
C VAL A 14 10.24 -23.62 -7.92
N ARG A 15 10.92 -22.48 -7.87
CA ARG A 15 11.79 -22.10 -6.74
C ARG A 15 11.03 -21.48 -5.58
N HIS A 16 9.79 -21.04 -5.81
CA HIS A 16 8.96 -20.32 -4.84
C HIS A 16 7.53 -20.89 -4.87
N PRO A 17 7.33 -22.14 -4.39
CA PRO A 17 6.07 -22.88 -4.59
C PRO A 17 4.87 -22.25 -3.88
N THR A 18 5.11 -21.42 -2.86
CA THR A 18 4.11 -20.72 -2.04
C THR A 18 4.01 -19.23 -2.39
N SER A 19 4.50 -18.81 -3.56
CA SER A 19 4.50 -17.40 -3.96
C SER A 19 3.59 -17.12 -5.15
N ILE A 20 3.07 -15.90 -5.20
CA ILE A 20 2.56 -15.31 -6.44
C ILE A 20 3.75 -14.74 -7.22
N ILE A 21 3.90 -15.19 -8.46
CA ILE A 21 4.92 -14.72 -9.39
C ILE A 21 4.28 -13.72 -10.36
N GLY A 22 4.71 -12.47 -10.33
CA GLY A 22 4.37 -11.44 -11.30
C GLY A 22 5.46 -11.21 -12.35
N CYS A 23 5.28 -10.18 -13.17
CA CYS A 23 6.30 -9.68 -14.08
C CYS A 23 6.15 -8.16 -14.27
N GLN A 24 7.15 -7.51 -14.85
CA GLN A 24 6.97 -6.13 -15.30
C GLN A 24 6.00 -6.08 -16.50
N VAL A 25 5.38 -4.92 -16.69
CA VAL A 25 4.36 -4.72 -17.72
C VAL A 25 4.62 -3.47 -18.57
N ARG A 26 4.09 -3.47 -19.78
CA ARG A 26 3.93 -2.28 -20.64
C ARG A 26 2.45 -1.97 -20.80
N ARG A 27 2.11 -0.71 -21.01
CA ARG A 27 0.73 -0.27 -21.23
C ARG A 27 0.45 0.00 -22.69
N GLU A 28 -0.80 -0.21 -23.08
CA GLU A 28 -1.33 0.16 -24.40
C GLU A 28 -2.64 0.96 -24.17
N PRO A 29 -2.67 2.28 -24.44
CA PRO A 29 -1.55 3.11 -24.88
C PRO A 29 -0.48 3.31 -23.79
N PRO A 30 0.77 3.70 -24.16
CA PRO A 30 1.89 3.80 -23.21
C PRO A 30 1.66 4.75 -22.02
N SER A 31 0.86 5.79 -22.19
CA SER A 31 0.58 6.80 -21.16
C SER A 31 -0.49 6.39 -20.16
N SER A 32 -1.15 5.23 -20.33
CA SER A 32 -2.19 4.78 -19.41
C SER A 32 -1.63 4.47 -18.03
N THR A 33 -2.12 5.16 -16.99
CA THR A 33 -1.72 4.91 -15.59
C THR A 33 -0.19 4.96 -15.39
N GLU A 34 0.47 5.93 -16.01
CA GLU A 34 1.94 5.99 -16.09
C GLU A 34 2.64 5.86 -14.73
N ARG A 35 2.23 6.66 -13.72
CA ARG A 35 2.81 6.59 -12.36
C ARG A 35 2.68 5.21 -11.74
N TYR A 36 1.51 4.58 -11.90
CA TYR A 36 1.27 3.24 -11.37
C TYR A 36 2.15 2.21 -12.06
N THR A 37 2.28 2.31 -13.39
CA THR A 37 3.12 1.42 -14.20
C THR A 37 4.60 1.58 -13.85
N ARG A 38 5.05 2.81 -13.61
CA ARG A 38 6.41 3.10 -13.12
C ARG A 38 6.64 2.44 -11.76
N TRP A 39 5.73 2.68 -10.81
CA TRP A 39 5.78 2.13 -9.46
C TRP A 39 5.91 0.60 -9.46
N ILE A 40 4.95 -0.15 -10.03
CA ILE A 40 4.98 -1.63 -10.03
C ILE A 40 6.20 -2.23 -10.73
N ASN A 41 6.78 -1.53 -11.71
CA ASN A 41 7.95 -2.02 -12.45
C ASN A 41 9.27 -1.73 -11.72
N GLN A 42 9.30 -0.74 -10.82
CA GLN A 42 10.51 -0.25 -10.17
C GLN A 42 10.67 -0.69 -8.71
N LEU A 43 9.63 -1.24 -8.06
CA LEU A 43 9.76 -1.78 -6.69
C LEU A 43 10.93 -2.76 -6.61
N ALA A 44 11.81 -2.61 -5.64
CA ALA A 44 12.80 -3.64 -5.32
C ALA A 44 12.12 -4.93 -4.80
N SER A 45 12.85 -6.05 -4.78
CA SER A 45 12.27 -7.35 -4.44
C SER A 45 11.68 -7.40 -3.02
N ASP A 46 12.32 -6.75 -2.06
CA ASP A 46 11.84 -6.60 -0.68
C ASP A 46 10.63 -5.65 -0.59
N GLN A 47 10.63 -4.57 -1.37
CA GLN A 47 9.53 -3.61 -1.43
C GLN A 47 8.21 -4.23 -1.92
N LEU A 48 8.25 -5.37 -2.63
CA LEU A 48 7.04 -6.11 -3.01
C LEU A 48 6.21 -6.55 -1.80
N LEU A 49 6.84 -6.82 -0.65
CA LEU A 49 6.13 -7.18 0.59
C LEU A 49 5.94 -5.98 1.53
N ILE A 50 6.75 -4.94 1.39
CA ILE A 50 6.68 -3.75 2.25
C ILE A 50 5.60 -2.77 1.77
N GLN A 51 5.47 -2.54 0.46
CA GLN A 51 4.57 -1.53 -0.11
C GLN A 51 3.15 -2.04 -0.42
N VAL A 52 2.77 -3.16 0.17
CA VAL A 52 1.43 -3.78 0.05
C VAL A 52 0.30 -2.90 0.59
N PHE A 53 0.63 -1.88 1.40
CA PHE A 53 -0.33 -0.97 2.00
C PHE A 53 -0.67 0.26 1.14
N THR A 54 -0.03 0.45 -0.01
CA THR A 54 -0.32 1.59 -0.91
C THR A 54 -1.68 1.45 -1.60
N SER A 55 -2.24 2.56 -2.09
CA SER A 55 -3.51 2.59 -2.85
C SER A 55 -3.41 1.92 -4.22
N ASN A 56 -2.18 1.58 -4.63
CA ASN A 56 -1.85 0.97 -5.90
C ASN A 56 -1.79 -0.57 -5.85
N GLY A 57 -1.89 -1.17 -4.65
CA GLY A 57 -1.77 -2.62 -4.47
C GLY A 57 -2.80 -3.42 -5.27
N PRO A 58 -2.53 -4.67 -5.66
CA PRO A 58 -1.35 -5.51 -5.33
C PRO A 58 0.01 -5.04 -5.90
N THR A 59 1.11 -5.38 -5.23
CA THR A 59 2.49 -4.98 -5.60
C THR A 59 3.05 -5.73 -6.82
N VAL A 60 2.41 -6.82 -7.19
CA VAL A 60 2.51 -7.44 -8.53
C VAL A 60 1.13 -7.37 -9.17
N ILE A 61 1.06 -6.81 -10.37
CA ILE A 61 -0.23 -6.49 -11.00
C ILE A 61 -0.94 -7.75 -11.54
N MET A 62 -2.24 -7.90 -11.26
CA MET A 62 -3.10 -8.80 -12.04
C MET A 62 -3.33 -8.16 -13.44
N PRO A 63 -3.16 -8.87 -14.57
CA PRO A 63 -3.24 -10.32 -14.74
C PRO A 63 -1.89 -11.03 -14.86
N THR A 64 -0.82 -10.54 -14.21
CA THR A 64 0.52 -11.16 -14.33
C THR A 64 0.68 -12.42 -13.50
N TRP A 65 -0.21 -12.68 -12.55
CA TRP A 65 0.00 -13.70 -11.53
C TRP A 65 0.16 -15.11 -12.10
N PHE A 66 1.16 -15.81 -11.57
CA PHE A 66 1.44 -17.21 -11.80
C PHE A 66 1.77 -17.84 -10.44
N CYS A 67 1.08 -18.92 -10.05
CA CYS A 67 1.35 -19.63 -8.80
C CYS A 67 1.05 -21.12 -8.97
N SER A 68 1.49 -21.94 -8.01
CA SER A 68 1.20 -23.37 -8.05
C SER A 68 -0.28 -23.62 -7.78
N ARG A 69 -0.85 -24.65 -8.42
CA ARG A 69 -2.25 -25.07 -8.17
C ARG A 69 -2.47 -25.40 -6.69
N ALA A 70 -1.52 -26.12 -6.08
CA ALA A 70 -1.58 -26.48 -4.67
C ALA A 70 -1.66 -25.24 -3.78
N TRP A 71 -0.86 -24.21 -4.06
CA TRP A 71 -0.90 -22.95 -3.32
C TRP A 71 -2.20 -22.19 -3.55
N PHE A 72 -2.68 -22.07 -4.79
CA PHE A 72 -3.99 -21.47 -5.08
C PHE A 72 -5.12 -22.14 -4.29
N SER A 73 -5.16 -23.48 -4.29
CA SER A 73 -6.14 -24.25 -3.50
C SER A 73 -6.00 -24.03 -2.00
N HIS A 74 -4.77 -23.85 -1.50
CA HIS A 74 -4.53 -23.52 -0.11
C HIS A 74 -5.03 -22.11 0.25
N VAL A 75 -4.82 -21.11 -0.63
CA VAL A 75 -5.31 -19.73 -0.42
C VAL A 75 -6.84 -19.68 -0.45
N GLY A 76 -7.47 -20.37 -1.40
CA GLY A 76 -8.91 -20.39 -1.60
C GLY A 76 -9.34 -19.67 -2.89
N PRO A 77 -10.62 -19.74 -3.26
CA PRO A 77 -11.12 -19.07 -4.46
C PRO A 77 -11.11 -17.55 -4.33
N PHE A 78 -11.28 -16.86 -5.46
CA PHE A 78 -11.60 -15.42 -5.46
C PHE A 78 -12.98 -15.18 -4.85
N ASP A 79 -13.19 -13.97 -4.33
CA ASP A 79 -14.50 -13.54 -3.86
C ASP A 79 -15.43 -13.29 -5.06
N GLU A 80 -16.56 -14.00 -5.10
CA GLU A 80 -17.55 -13.94 -6.18
C GLU A 80 -18.75 -13.01 -5.85
N GLY A 81 -18.62 -12.11 -4.88
CA GLY A 81 -19.67 -11.18 -4.46
C GLY A 81 -20.11 -10.17 -5.54
N GLY A 82 -19.46 -10.16 -6.70
CA GLY A 82 -19.90 -9.46 -7.91
C GLY A 82 -19.39 -8.03 -8.03
N ARG A 83 -20.18 -7.18 -8.70
CA ARG A 83 -19.76 -5.83 -9.11
C ARG A 83 -19.35 -4.97 -7.91
N GLY A 84 -18.13 -4.43 -7.95
CA GLY A 84 -17.57 -3.56 -6.91
C GLY A 84 -16.75 -4.28 -5.83
N VAL A 85 -16.70 -5.60 -5.85
CA VAL A 85 -15.76 -6.39 -5.04
C VAL A 85 -14.34 -6.24 -5.62
N PRO A 86 -13.32 -5.94 -4.80
CA PRO A 86 -11.92 -5.92 -5.24
C PRO A 86 -11.28 -7.30 -5.06
N GLU A 87 -11.78 -8.29 -5.80
CA GLU A 87 -11.45 -9.71 -5.72
C GLU A 87 -9.94 -9.98 -5.77
N ASP A 88 -9.22 -9.26 -6.64
CA ASP A 88 -7.75 -9.35 -6.74
C ASP A 88 -7.08 -8.94 -5.42
N LEU A 89 -7.49 -7.82 -4.82
CA LEU A 89 -6.91 -7.34 -3.57
C LEU A 89 -7.22 -8.31 -2.42
N LEU A 90 -8.43 -8.84 -2.36
CA LEU A 90 -8.86 -9.78 -1.32
C LEU A 90 -8.06 -11.07 -1.38
N PHE A 91 -7.93 -11.65 -2.58
CA PHE A 91 -7.09 -12.84 -2.78
C PHE A 91 -5.64 -12.55 -2.41
N PHE A 92 -5.10 -11.40 -2.82
CA PHE A 92 -3.72 -11.01 -2.49
C PHE A 92 -3.49 -10.91 -0.98
N TYR A 93 -4.42 -10.32 -0.24
CA TYR A 93 -4.32 -10.23 1.22
C TYR A 93 -4.44 -11.60 1.89
N GLU A 94 -5.34 -12.46 1.42
CA GLU A 94 -5.46 -13.81 1.98
C GLU A 94 -4.21 -14.66 1.72
N HIS A 95 -3.65 -14.55 0.52
CA HIS A 95 -2.34 -15.09 0.15
C HIS A 95 -1.26 -14.68 1.15
N LEU A 96 -1.16 -13.38 1.47
CA LEU A 96 -0.18 -12.87 2.43
C LEU A 96 -0.48 -13.30 3.87
N ARG A 97 -1.76 -13.40 4.27
CA ARG A 97 -2.15 -13.90 5.60
C ARG A 97 -1.71 -15.33 5.82
N LYS A 98 -1.74 -16.16 4.77
CA LYS A 98 -1.27 -17.56 4.80
C LYS A 98 0.25 -17.70 4.68
N GLY A 99 0.99 -16.59 4.70
CA GLY A 99 2.45 -16.60 4.63
C GLY A 99 3.00 -16.71 3.20
N GLY A 100 2.18 -16.43 2.19
CA GLY A 100 2.60 -16.48 0.80
C GLY A 100 3.61 -15.40 0.44
N GLY A 101 4.59 -15.76 -0.40
CA GLY A 101 5.60 -14.83 -0.89
C GLY A 101 5.15 -14.07 -2.14
N VAL A 102 5.87 -13.01 -2.49
CA VAL A 102 5.65 -12.25 -3.73
C VAL A 102 6.98 -12.12 -4.45
N VAL A 103 7.02 -12.56 -5.70
CA VAL A 103 8.22 -12.50 -6.54
C VAL A 103 7.85 -11.89 -7.88
N ARG A 104 8.73 -11.07 -8.44
CA ARG A 104 8.55 -10.51 -9.78
C ARG A 104 9.69 -10.98 -10.67
N VAL A 105 9.35 -11.45 -11.86
CA VAL A 105 10.34 -11.56 -12.94
C VAL A 105 10.58 -10.16 -13.48
N ASP A 106 11.78 -9.62 -13.31
CA ASP A 106 12.18 -8.27 -13.75
C ASP A 106 12.42 -8.19 -15.26
N GLN A 107 11.40 -8.59 -16.01
CA GLN A 107 11.30 -8.45 -17.45
C GLN A 107 9.87 -8.07 -17.82
N SER A 108 9.75 -7.24 -18.86
CA SER A 108 8.46 -6.84 -19.40
C SER A 108 7.84 -7.99 -20.20
N LEU A 109 6.94 -8.75 -19.57
CA LEU A 109 6.37 -9.99 -20.14
C LEU A 109 4.88 -9.90 -20.46
N LEU A 110 4.24 -8.77 -20.13
CA LEU A 110 2.83 -8.50 -20.44
C LEU A 110 2.66 -7.09 -21.04
N LEU A 111 1.99 -7.03 -22.20
CA LEU A 111 1.36 -5.80 -22.69
C LEU A 111 -0.06 -5.75 -22.10
N TYR A 112 -0.28 -4.83 -21.17
CA TYR A 112 -1.56 -4.65 -20.49
C TYR A 112 -2.31 -3.47 -21.11
N ARG A 113 -3.29 -3.80 -21.96
CA ARG A 113 -4.13 -2.82 -22.63
C ARG A 113 -5.10 -2.17 -21.66
N TYR A 114 -5.11 -0.84 -21.66
CA TYR A 114 -6.13 -0.06 -20.97
C TYR A 114 -7.45 -0.13 -21.74
N HIS A 115 -8.54 -0.23 -21.00
CA HIS A 115 -9.88 -0.22 -21.56
C HIS A 115 -10.79 0.65 -20.69
N PRO A 116 -11.59 1.57 -21.26
CA PRO A 116 -12.45 2.48 -20.47
C PRO A 116 -13.58 1.74 -19.73
N GLY A 117 -13.97 0.56 -20.19
CA GLY A 117 -14.94 -0.30 -19.51
C GLY A 117 -14.33 -1.26 -18.50
N ALA A 118 -13.17 -0.95 -17.90
CA ALA A 118 -12.54 -1.83 -16.91
C ALA A 118 -13.40 -1.96 -15.64
N ALA A 119 -13.50 -3.19 -15.11
CA ALA A 119 -14.27 -3.49 -13.91
C ALA A 119 -13.82 -2.68 -12.67
N THR A 120 -12.56 -2.24 -12.65
CA THR A 120 -11.98 -1.37 -11.61
C THR A 120 -12.82 -0.11 -11.36
N HIS A 121 -13.49 0.43 -12.38
CA HIS A 121 -14.36 1.61 -12.22
C HIS A 121 -15.60 1.35 -11.34
N SER A 122 -15.96 0.08 -11.12
CA SER A 122 -17.05 -0.28 -10.21
C SER A 122 -16.63 -0.38 -8.74
N VAL A 123 -15.32 -0.47 -8.47
CA VAL A 123 -14.78 -0.59 -7.11
C VAL A 123 -14.65 0.81 -6.49
N LEU A 124 -15.31 1.03 -5.36
CA LEU A 124 -15.25 2.31 -4.66
C LEU A 124 -13.92 2.50 -3.94
N GLU A 125 -13.42 3.73 -3.94
CA GLU A 125 -12.21 4.10 -3.20
C GLU A 125 -12.37 3.82 -1.70
N THR A 126 -13.57 4.00 -1.14
CA THR A 126 -13.90 3.67 0.24
C THR A 126 -13.80 2.18 0.54
N THR A 127 -14.12 1.32 -0.42
CA THR A 127 -13.97 -0.15 -0.28
C THR A 127 -12.49 -0.51 -0.18
N ILE A 128 -11.66 -0.02 -1.12
CA ILE A 128 -10.21 -0.23 -1.11
C ILE A 128 -9.59 0.34 0.18
N TRP A 129 -10.01 1.53 0.59
CA TRP A 129 -9.57 2.17 1.83
C TRP A 129 -9.82 1.29 3.05
N THR A 130 -11.04 0.77 3.21
CA THR A 130 -11.40 -0.09 4.34
C THR A 130 -10.53 -1.34 4.41
N HIS A 131 -10.32 -2.03 3.29
CA HIS A 131 -9.46 -3.21 3.26
C HIS A 131 -8.01 -2.88 3.58
N ARG A 132 -7.49 -1.76 3.07
CA ARG A 132 -6.11 -1.32 3.35
C ARG A 132 -5.89 -0.94 4.81
N VAL A 133 -6.83 -0.20 5.42
CA VAL A 133 -6.73 0.16 6.85
C VAL A 133 -6.75 -1.12 7.70
N ARG A 134 -7.69 -2.03 7.43
CA ARG A 134 -7.77 -3.31 8.13
C ARG A 134 -6.47 -4.11 7.99
N PHE A 135 -5.93 -4.21 6.78
CA PHE A 135 -4.69 -4.94 6.55
C PHE A 135 -3.47 -4.28 7.24
N LEU A 136 -3.42 -2.95 7.30
CA LEU A 136 -2.41 -2.22 8.07
C LEU A 136 -2.49 -2.53 9.57
N GLU A 137 -3.70 -2.54 10.13
CA GLU A 137 -3.94 -2.90 11.54
C GLU A 137 -3.63 -4.36 11.84
N GLU A 138 -3.84 -5.26 10.88
CA GLU A 138 -3.53 -6.69 11.02
C GLU A 138 -2.03 -6.99 10.93
N ARG A 139 -1.29 -6.29 10.05
CA ARG A 139 0.07 -6.71 9.63
C ARG A 139 1.20 -5.82 10.11
N ALA A 140 0.96 -4.52 10.33
CA ALA A 140 2.02 -3.58 10.66
C ALA A 140 1.89 -3.05 12.08
N LEU A 141 0.74 -2.49 12.43
CA LEU A 141 0.55 -1.80 13.71
C LEU A 141 0.69 -2.67 14.97
N PRO A 142 0.48 -4.01 14.96
CA PRO A 142 0.72 -4.84 16.14
C PRO A 142 2.19 -4.83 16.57
N HIS A 143 3.12 -4.63 15.64
CA HIS A 143 4.56 -4.63 15.90
C HIS A 143 5.09 -3.28 16.43
N TRP A 144 4.25 -2.25 16.46
CA TRP A 144 4.62 -0.92 16.91
C TRP A 144 3.89 -0.57 18.20
N ALA A 145 4.65 -0.18 19.23
CA ALA A 145 4.08 0.36 20.46
C ALA A 145 3.40 1.71 20.22
N THR A 146 4.05 2.56 19.41
CA THR A 146 3.57 3.87 19.00
C THR A 146 4.03 4.20 17.59
N PHE A 147 3.36 5.11 16.89
CA PHE A 147 3.78 5.59 15.57
C PHE A 147 3.33 7.03 15.29
N THR A 148 3.95 7.63 14.28
CA THR A 148 3.60 8.98 13.78
C THR A 148 2.89 8.86 12.42
N ILE A 149 1.83 9.64 12.20
CA ILE A 149 1.23 9.78 10.86
C ILE A 149 1.85 10.97 10.14
N TRP A 150 2.57 10.72 9.06
CA TRP A 150 3.10 11.79 8.21
C TRP A 150 2.05 12.21 7.20
N ASN A 151 1.35 13.30 7.54
CA ASN A 151 0.37 14.10 6.78
C ASN A 151 -0.66 14.63 7.80
N ALA A 152 -0.54 15.88 8.23
CA ALA A 152 -1.48 16.50 9.16
C ALA A 152 -2.74 17.06 8.45
N GLY A 153 -2.98 16.68 7.20
CA GLY A 153 -4.10 17.09 6.34
C GLY A 153 -5.15 16.00 6.13
N ARG A 154 -5.82 16.03 4.97
CA ARG A 154 -7.02 15.20 4.69
C ARG A 154 -6.75 13.70 4.82
N GLN A 155 -5.68 13.19 4.21
CA GLN A 155 -5.42 11.75 4.14
C GLN A 155 -4.97 11.18 5.49
N GLY A 156 -4.01 11.82 6.16
CA GLY A 156 -3.57 11.35 7.48
C GLY A 156 -4.67 11.44 8.54
N ARG A 157 -5.46 12.52 8.56
CA ARG A 157 -6.63 12.62 9.45
C ARG A 157 -7.71 11.59 9.11
N ARG A 158 -7.89 11.24 7.83
CA ARG A 158 -8.80 10.15 7.46
C ARG A 158 -8.29 8.82 8.02
N LEU A 159 -7.00 8.51 7.90
CA LEU A 159 -6.42 7.29 8.47
C LEU A 159 -6.69 7.22 9.97
N TYR A 160 -6.33 8.26 10.72
CA TYR A 160 -6.54 8.31 12.17
C TYR A 160 -7.99 8.02 12.59
N ARG A 161 -8.96 8.57 11.86
CA ARG A 161 -10.39 8.34 12.11
C ARG A 161 -10.84 6.93 11.75
N SER A 162 -10.23 6.33 10.73
CA SER A 162 -10.54 4.97 10.29
C SER A 162 -9.92 3.87 11.16
N LEU A 163 -8.88 4.18 11.94
CA LEU A 163 -8.27 3.21 12.86
C LEU A 163 -9.24 2.80 13.97
N THR A 164 -9.11 1.56 14.45
CA THR A 164 -9.72 1.11 15.70
C THR A 164 -9.23 1.95 16.88
N ALA A 165 -9.97 1.93 17.99
CA ALA A 165 -9.57 2.66 19.20
C ALA A 165 -8.19 2.21 19.72
N GLU A 166 -7.86 0.92 19.61
CA GLU A 166 -6.57 0.38 20.03
C GLU A 166 -5.42 0.93 19.19
N SER A 167 -5.48 0.79 17.86
CA SER A 167 -4.46 1.31 16.96
C SER A 167 -4.34 2.83 17.03
N ARG A 168 -5.47 3.53 17.20
CA ARG A 168 -5.49 4.99 17.31
C ARG A 168 -4.75 5.50 18.55
N ARG A 169 -4.83 4.80 19.69
CA ARG A 169 -4.07 5.14 20.91
C ARG A 169 -2.55 5.07 20.72
N LYS A 170 -2.07 4.32 19.72
CA LYS A 170 -0.65 4.24 19.37
C LYS A 170 -0.16 5.47 18.59
N VAL A 171 -1.06 6.32 18.08
CA VAL A 171 -0.68 7.51 17.33
C VAL A 171 -0.24 8.61 18.29
N VAL A 172 1.05 8.91 18.31
CA VAL A 172 1.64 9.91 19.23
C VAL A 172 1.74 11.30 18.62
N ALA A 173 1.77 11.40 17.29
CA ALA A 173 1.84 12.68 16.59
C ALA A 173 1.34 12.55 15.14
N PHE A 174 0.91 13.69 14.60
CA PHE A 174 1.00 13.96 13.17
C PHE A 174 2.28 14.74 12.89
N CYS A 175 2.82 14.60 11.69
CA CYS A 175 3.84 15.53 11.20
C CYS A 175 3.56 16.05 9.78
N ASP A 176 4.09 17.24 9.50
CA ASP A 176 3.92 17.93 8.22
C ASP A 176 5.09 18.91 7.96
N VAL A 177 5.12 19.50 6.78
CA VAL A 177 6.02 20.62 6.40
C VAL A 177 5.28 21.96 6.38
N ASP A 178 3.94 21.91 6.29
CA ASP A 178 3.09 23.08 6.25
C ASP A 178 3.07 23.80 7.61
N GLN A 179 3.66 24.99 7.62
CA GLN A 179 3.79 25.84 8.81
C GLN A 179 2.45 26.22 9.42
N ASN A 180 1.38 26.35 8.64
CA ASN A 180 0.06 26.69 9.18
C ASN A 180 -0.52 25.51 9.97
N LYS A 181 -0.30 24.28 9.50
CA LYS A 181 -0.71 23.07 10.24
C LYS A 181 0.12 22.88 11.50
N ILE A 182 1.43 23.15 11.44
CA ILE A 182 2.33 23.04 12.59
C ILE A 182 1.98 24.10 13.64
N LYS A 183 1.75 25.36 13.25
CA LYS A 183 1.36 26.44 14.16
C LYS A 183 0.04 26.18 14.89
N LYS A 184 -0.88 25.40 14.30
CA LYS A 184 -2.10 24.95 14.99
C LYS A 184 -1.78 24.07 16.21
N GLY A 185 -0.62 23.42 16.25
CA GLY A 185 -0.07 22.68 17.39
C GLY A 185 -0.66 21.29 17.60
N PHE A 186 -1.95 21.07 17.30
CA PHE A 186 -2.59 19.76 17.46
C PHE A 186 -3.78 19.57 16.52
N TYR A 187 -4.12 18.30 16.28
CA TYR A 187 -5.38 17.85 15.70
C TYR A 187 -6.31 17.37 16.83
N CYS A 188 -7.55 17.84 16.82
CA CYS A 188 -8.61 17.36 17.71
C CYS A 188 -9.55 16.45 16.91
N TYR A 189 -9.82 15.25 17.42
CA TYR A 189 -10.81 14.37 16.80
C TYR A 189 -12.23 14.69 17.30
N GLU A 190 -12.90 15.58 16.58
CA GLU A 190 -14.17 16.15 17.02
C GLU A 190 -15.32 15.14 17.14
N GLU A 191 -15.33 14.10 16.30
CA GLU A 191 -16.36 13.05 16.28
C GLU A 191 -16.09 11.95 17.34
N SER A 192 -15.00 12.07 18.12
CA SER A 192 -14.70 11.11 19.18
C SER A 192 -15.72 11.19 20.32
N GLN A 193 -16.12 10.01 20.79
CA GLN A 193 -16.95 9.85 21.98
C GLN A 193 -16.14 9.98 23.29
N GLU A 194 -14.81 9.90 23.22
CA GLU A 194 -13.94 10.07 24.38
C GLU A 194 -14.03 11.49 24.97
N ARG A 195 -13.87 11.57 26.30
CA ARG A 195 -13.89 12.80 27.09
C ARG A 195 -12.70 12.79 28.07
N PRO A 196 -11.74 13.74 27.96
CA PRO A 196 -11.65 14.79 26.94
C PRO A 196 -11.46 14.23 25.52
N LYS A 197 -11.82 15.02 24.50
CA LYS A 197 -11.62 14.62 23.10
C LYS A 197 -10.13 14.39 22.81
N PRO A 198 -9.76 13.36 22.02
CA PRO A 198 -8.36 13.10 21.70
C PRO A 198 -7.72 14.29 21.00
N ARG A 199 -6.56 14.72 21.50
CA ARG A 199 -5.73 15.77 20.92
C ARG A 199 -4.38 15.17 20.58
N VAL A 200 -4.03 15.17 19.30
CA VAL A 200 -2.78 14.62 18.79
C VAL A 200 -1.88 15.77 18.34
N PRO A 201 -0.66 15.90 18.86
CA PRO A 201 0.28 16.94 18.45
C PRO A 201 0.53 16.96 16.94
N VAL A 202 0.75 18.14 16.37
CA VAL A 202 1.19 18.33 14.98
C VAL A 202 2.59 18.92 15.01
N LEU A 203 3.57 18.13 14.58
CA LEU A 203 4.99 18.47 14.63
C LEU A 203 5.51 18.82 13.23
N HIS A 204 6.62 19.57 13.18
CA HIS A 204 7.45 19.58 11.98
C HIS A 204 8.06 18.19 11.78
N PHE A 205 8.17 17.71 10.54
CA PHE A 205 8.64 16.34 10.26
C PHE A 205 10.00 16.00 10.89
N ARG A 206 10.93 16.96 10.95
CA ARG A 206 12.24 16.78 11.62
C ARG A 206 12.18 16.56 13.13
N ALA A 207 11.09 16.97 13.78
CA ALA A 207 10.89 16.80 15.22
C ALA A 207 10.09 15.53 15.54
N ALA A 208 9.51 14.87 14.54
CA ALA A 208 8.73 13.67 14.72
C ALA A 208 9.61 12.42 14.80
N ARG A 209 9.09 11.35 15.40
CA ARG A 209 9.82 10.11 15.63
C ARG A 209 9.22 8.94 14.84
N PRO A 210 10.06 8.04 14.29
CA PRO A 210 9.60 6.78 13.70
C PRO A 210 9.02 5.84 14.77
N PRO A 211 8.24 4.81 14.37
CA PRO A 211 7.89 4.50 13.00
C PRO A 211 6.85 5.44 12.39
N PHE A 212 6.88 5.63 11.07
CA PHE A 212 5.94 6.49 10.34
C PHE A 212 4.96 5.69 9.49
N VAL A 213 3.68 6.05 9.55
CA VAL A 213 2.73 5.76 8.47
C VAL A 213 2.64 6.98 7.58
N ILE A 214 3.15 6.86 6.36
CA ILE A 214 3.27 7.96 5.41
C ILE A 214 2.02 8.02 4.54
N CYS A 215 1.20 9.05 4.74
CA CYS A 215 0.01 9.32 3.93
C CYS A 215 0.25 10.45 2.91
N VAL A 216 1.50 10.63 2.48
CA VAL A 216 1.89 11.55 1.41
C VAL A 216 2.13 10.74 0.13
N LYS A 217 1.55 11.18 -0.98
CA LYS A 217 1.69 10.53 -2.28
C LYS A 217 3.09 10.78 -2.84
N LEU A 218 3.71 9.70 -3.32
CA LEU A 218 4.97 9.74 -4.05
C LEU A 218 4.82 10.47 -5.39
N ASP A 219 5.91 11.06 -5.87
CA ASP A 219 6.02 11.70 -7.19
C ASP A 219 5.06 12.89 -7.42
N LEU A 220 4.49 13.47 -6.36
CA LEU A 220 3.56 14.61 -6.47
C LEU A 220 4.13 15.96 -6.07
N THR A 221 5.35 15.99 -5.53
CA THR A 221 5.96 17.20 -4.98
C THR A 221 7.24 17.62 -5.70
N GLY A 222 7.49 17.06 -6.89
CA GLY A 222 8.73 17.32 -7.63
C GLY A 222 9.99 16.86 -6.89
N GLY A 223 9.89 15.84 -6.03
CA GLY A 223 10.99 15.30 -5.23
C GLY A 223 11.12 15.87 -3.82
N ALA A 224 10.41 16.96 -3.49
CA ALA A 224 10.57 17.61 -2.18
C ALA A 224 10.20 16.72 -0.99
N PHE A 225 9.15 15.90 -1.12
CA PHE A 225 8.79 14.94 -0.08
C PHE A 225 9.86 13.84 0.05
N GLU A 226 10.32 13.32 -1.09
CA GLU A 226 11.33 12.28 -1.18
C GLU A 226 12.67 12.76 -0.59
N ASP A 227 13.05 14.02 -0.81
CA ASP A 227 14.23 14.67 -0.20
C ASP A 227 14.11 14.77 1.31
N ASN A 228 12.95 15.20 1.81
CA ASN A 228 12.68 15.26 3.24
C ASN A 228 12.76 13.89 3.89
N LEU A 229 12.18 12.86 3.27
CA LEU A 229 12.26 11.48 3.76
C LEU A 229 13.70 10.97 3.76
N ARG A 230 14.46 11.20 2.68
CA ARG A 230 15.89 10.84 2.58
C ARG A 230 16.73 11.52 3.66
N SER A 231 16.43 12.78 4.00
CA SER A 231 17.17 13.54 5.03
C SER A 231 17.05 12.96 6.44
N LEU A 232 16.06 12.10 6.70
CA LEU A 232 15.88 11.45 7.99
C LEU A 232 16.66 10.13 8.12
N HIS A 233 17.28 9.63 7.03
CA HIS A 233 18.06 8.39 7.01
C HIS A 233 17.32 7.16 7.58
N LEU A 234 16.03 7.05 7.27
CA LEU A 234 15.16 5.98 7.75
C LEU A 234 15.14 4.78 6.80
N GLN A 235 14.88 3.60 7.35
CA GLN A 235 14.74 2.36 6.59
C GLN A 235 13.25 2.02 6.35
N GLU A 236 12.85 1.85 5.09
CA GLU A 236 11.49 1.41 4.74
C GLU A 236 11.20 -0.01 5.29
N GLY A 237 9.97 -0.26 5.73
CA GLY A 237 9.56 -1.53 6.31
C GLY A 237 9.92 -1.70 7.78
N ARG A 238 10.86 -0.88 8.29
CA ARG A 238 11.24 -0.82 9.71
C ARG A 238 10.78 0.48 10.35
N ASP A 239 11.26 1.60 9.82
CA ASP A 239 11.05 2.93 10.37
C ASP A 239 9.89 3.66 9.71
N PHE A 240 9.43 3.21 8.53
CA PHE A 240 8.24 3.76 7.90
C PHE A 240 7.57 2.81 6.91
N LEU A 241 6.30 3.07 6.64
CA LEU A 241 5.49 2.43 5.60
C LEU A 241 4.73 3.47 4.78
N HIS A 242 4.60 3.24 3.48
CA HIS A 242 3.74 4.04 2.61
C HIS A 242 2.28 3.58 2.66
N PHE A 243 1.37 4.51 2.92
CA PHE A 243 -0.09 4.32 2.93
C PHE A 243 -0.81 5.29 1.97
N SER A 244 -0.13 5.82 0.96
CA SER A 244 -0.68 6.82 0.03
C SER A 244 -1.27 6.26 -1.26
#